data_AF-A0A819TGF4-F1
#
_entry.id   AF-A0A819TGF4-F1
#
_cell.length_a   1.000
_cell.length_b   1.000
_cell.length_c   1.000
_cell.angle_alpha   90.00
_cell.angle_beta   90.00
_cell.angle_gamma   90.00
#
_symmetry.space_group_name_H-M   'P 1'
#
loop_
_entity.id
_entity.type
_entity.pdbx_description
1 polymer ?
#
loop_
_entity_poly.entity_id
_entity_poly.type
_entity_poly.pdbx_seq_one_letter_code
_entity_poly.pdbx_strand_id
1 'polypeptide(L)'
;MPLVSVEEAVALLVTILPDIRRKTWIAKVHVGEAPTDELSTDESASICLYSMEWEPRDECLYHRLNTTLRDENRERLKPWFLYLKRILTALA
;
A
#
# COMPACT_ATOMS: atom_id res chain seq x y z
N MET A 1 -13.60 -4.48 -8.58
CA MET A 1 -13.19 -3.33 -7.74
C MET A 1 -12.57 -2.28 -8.63
N PRO A 2 -12.88 -0.99 -8.42
CA PRO A 2 -12.26 0.10 -9.16
C PRO A 2 -10.76 0.16 -8.86
N LEU A 3 -10.00 0.64 -9.84
CA LEU A 3 -8.62 1.05 -9.63
C LEU A 3 -8.66 2.52 -9.15
N VAL A 4 -8.19 2.77 -7.94
CA VAL A 4 -8.33 4.05 -7.20
C VAL A 4 -6.98 4.60 -6.81
N SER A 5 -6.87 5.91 -6.50
CA SER A 5 -5.63 6.55 -6.02
C SER A 5 -4.92 5.74 -4.90
N VAL A 6 -3.59 5.86 -4.75
CA VAL A 6 -2.90 5.11 -3.67
C VAL A 6 -3.39 5.58 -2.29
N GLU A 7 -3.77 6.85 -2.16
CA GLU A 7 -4.38 7.43 -0.96
C GLU A 7 -5.76 6.82 -0.64
N GLU A 8 -6.62 6.67 -1.66
CA GLU A 8 -7.91 5.99 -1.50
C GLU A 8 -7.73 4.52 -1.17
N ALA A 9 -6.74 3.86 -1.78
CA ALA A 9 -6.45 2.45 -1.57
C ALA A 9 -6.05 2.13 -0.12
N VAL A 10 -5.42 3.08 0.58
CA VAL A 10 -5.03 2.95 1.99
C VAL A 10 -6.02 3.58 2.97
N ALA A 11 -7.11 4.19 2.50
CA ALA A 11 -8.01 4.98 3.35
C ALA A 11 -8.61 4.15 4.50
N LEU A 12 -8.98 2.89 4.23
CA LEU A 12 -9.49 1.96 5.23
C LEU A 12 -8.39 1.34 6.12
N LEU A 13 -7.13 1.45 5.72
CA LEU A 13 -6.00 0.90 6.47
C LEU A 13 -5.54 1.82 7.60
N VAL A 14 -5.99 3.07 7.65
CA VAL A 14 -5.61 4.03 8.70
C VAL A 14 -5.94 3.52 10.11
N THR A 15 -7.03 2.77 10.27
CA THR A 15 -7.40 2.17 11.57
C THR A 15 -6.52 0.97 11.95
N ILE A 16 -5.81 0.39 10.99
CA ILE A 16 -4.92 -0.77 11.17
C ILE A 16 -3.45 -0.31 11.28
N LEU A 17 -3.10 0.74 10.54
CA LEU A 17 -1.78 1.34 10.38
C LEU A 17 -1.93 2.87 10.45
N PRO A 18 -1.86 3.48 11.64
CA PRO A 18 -2.13 4.90 11.82
C PRO A 18 -1.25 5.83 10.97
N ASP A 19 0.03 5.47 10.76
CA ASP A 19 0.98 6.31 10.01
C ASP A 19 0.91 6.10 8.48
N ILE A 20 0.00 5.25 7.98
CA ILE A 20 0.01 4.84 6.57
C ILE A 20 -0.19 6.01 5.60
N ARG A 21 -0.96 7.04 5.98
CA ARG A 21 -1.14 8.24 5.15
C ARG A 21 0.16 9.01 4.97
N ARG A 22 0.91 9.19 6.06
CA ARG A 22 2.22 9.85 6.01
C ARG A 22 3.19 9.04 5.16
N LYS A 23 3.24 7.72 5.35
CA LYS A 23 4.09 6.83 4.54
C LYS A 23 3.72 6.85 3.06
N THR A 24 2.43 6.89 2.75
CA THR A 24 1.93 7.02 1.38
C THR A 24 2.41 8.33 0.74
N TRP A 25 2.33 9.44 1.47
CA TRP A 25 2.87 10.72 1.00
C TRP A 25 4.38 10.66 0.78
N ILE A 26 5.14 10.08 1.71
CA ILE A 26 6.60 9.90 1.56
C ILE A 26 6.90 9.05 0.32
N ALA A 27 6.16 7.97 0.08
CA ALA A 27 6.35 7.10 -1.09
C ALA A 27 6.12 7.87 -2.40
N LYS A 28 5.07 8.70 -2.48
CA LYS A 28 4.82 9.55 -3.65
C LYS A 28 5.90 10.59 -3.87
N VAL A 29 6.36 11.25 -2.81
CA VAL A 29 7.48 12.21 -2.89
C VAL A 29 8.76 11.53 -3.36
N HIS A 30 9.02 10.31 -2.90
CA HIS A 30 10.19 9.55 -3.30
C HIS A 30 10.16 9.14 -4.78
N VAL A 31 9.00 8.72 -5.28
CA VAL A 31 8.80 8.38 -6.70
C VAL A 31 8.92 9.61 -7.61
N GLY A 32 8.41 10.76 -7.16
CA GLY A 32 8.41 11.99 -7.96
C GLY A 32 7.35 12.01 -9.07
N GLU A 33 7.43 13.00 -9.96
CA GLU A 33 6.41 13.26 -10.98
C GLU A 33 6.56 12.41 -12.26
N ALA A 34 7.73 11.82 -12.49
CA ALA A 34 8.05 11.04 -13.68
C ALA A 34 8.80 9.75 -13.30
N PRO A 35 8.09 8.67 -12.95
CA PRO A 35 8.73 7.37 -12.79
C PRO A 35 9.43 6.96 -14.09
N THR A 36 10.52 6.21 -13.97
CA THR A 36 11.46 5.93 -15.08
C THR A 36 10.95 4.81 -16.01
N ASP A 37 9.77 4.25 -15.72
CA ASP A 37 9.13 3.12 -16.38
C ASP A 37 7.72 3.48 -16.91
N GLU A 38 7.01 2.50 -17.45
CA GLU A 38 5.64 2.66 -17.96
C GLU A 38 4.57 2.71 -16.84
N LEU A 39 4.99 2.72 -15.57
CA LEU A 39 4.07 2.77 -14.44
C LEU A 39 3.57 4.20 -14.21
N SER A 40 2.31 4.32 -13.80
CA SER A 40 1.82 5.58 -13.24
C SER A 40 2.50 5.90 -11.90
N THR A 41 2.50 7.19 -11.52
CA THR A 41 3.01 7.63 -10.21
C THR A 41 2.39 6.84 -9.06
N ASP A 42 1.10 6.53 -9.12
CA ASP A 42 0.43 5.79 -8.05
C ASP A 42 0.77 4.30 -8.03
N GLU A 43 1.06 3.69 -9.19
CA GLU A 43 1.55 2.30 -9.28
C GLU A 43 2.95 2.21 -8.68
N SER A 44 3.86 3.07 -9.12
CA SER A 44 5.21 3.20 -8.54
C SER A 44 5.16 3.48 -7.04
N ALA A 45 4.29 4.41 -6.61
CA ALA A 45 4.13 4.72 -5.19
C ALA A 45 3.57 3.54 -4.39
N SER A 46 2.69 2.72 -4.99
CA SER A 46 2.16 1.53 -4.32
C SER A 46 3.23 0.47 -4.08
N ILE A 47 4.14 0.26 -5.04
CA ILE A 47 5.30 -0.63 -4.90
C ILE A 47 6.27 -0.08 -3.87
N CYS A 48 6.64 1.20 -4.00
CA CYS A 48 7.52 1.88 -3.05
C CYS A 48 6.99 1.78 -1.62
N LEU A 49 5.70 2.06 -1.41
CA LEU A 49 5.03 1.97 -0.11
C LEU A 49 5.03 0.54 0.46
N TYR A 50 4.91 -0.48 -0.39
CA TYR A 50 5.01 -1.88 0.05
C TYR A 50 6.40 -2.21 0.58
N SER A 51 7.44 -1.83 -0.16
CA SER A 51 8.84 -2.12 0.19
C SER A 51 9.44 -1.19 1.24
N MET A 52 8.78 -0.07 1.54
CA MET A 52 9.29 0.92 2.48
C MET A 52 9.35 0.35 3.89
N GLU A 53 10.51 0.51 4.53
CA GLU A 53 10.71 0.14 5.93
C GLU A 53 10.50 1.35 6.85
N TRP A 54 9.91 1.10 8.02
CA TRP A 54 9.82 2.07 9.10
C TRP A 54 9.71 1.37 10.46
N GLU A 55 9.95 2.15 11.52
CA GLU A 55 9.80 1.67 12.89
C GLU A 55 8.42 2.02 13.46
N PRO A 56 7.80 1.09 14.22
CA PRO A 56 8.28 -0.26 14.48
C PRO A 56 8.05 -1.19 13.27
N ARG A 57 8.96 -2.15 13.04
CA ARG A 57 8.92 -3.04 11.86
C ARG A 57 7.58 -3.76 11.65
N ASP A 58 6.88 -4.11 12.72
CA ASP A 58 5.60 -4.81 12.65
C ASP A 58 4.43 -3.95 12.15
N GLU A 59 4.64 -2.62 12.10
CA GLU A 59 3.77 -1.64 11.47
C GLU A 59 4.13 -1.36 10.01
N CYS A 60 5.24 -1.89 9.48
CA CYS A 60 5.51 -1.84 8.05
C CYS A 60 4.35 -2.47 7.26
N LEU A 61 3.94 -1.83 6.18
CA LEU A 61 2.81 -2.28 5.37
C LEU A 61 2.99 -3.72 4.90
N TYR A 62 4.18 -4.07 4.38
CA TYR A 62 4.45 -5.44 3.95
C TYR A 62 4.26 -6.43 5.10
N HIS A 63 4.73 -6.10 6.31
CA HIS A 63 4.68 -6.99 7.46
C HIS A 63 3.24 -7.23 7.90
N ARG A 64 2.47 -6.14 8.04
CA ARG A 64 1.07 -6.18 8.46
C ARG A 64 0.17 -6.86 7.42
N LEU A 65 0.38 -6.58 6.13
CA LEU A 65 -0.35 -7.26 5.05
C LEU A 65 -0.03 -8.76 5.04
N ASN A 66 1.25 -9.13 5.12
CA ASN A 66 1.66 -10.54 5.15
C ASN A 66 1.10 -11.30 6.35
N THR A 67 1.01 -10.64 7.50
CA THR A 67 0.37 -11.20 8.70
C THR A 67 -1.13 -11.39 8.45
N THR A 68 -1.81 -10.39 7.89
CA THR A 68 -3.25 -10.45 7.59
C THR A 68 -3.59 -11.53 6.56
N LEU A 69 -2.75 -11.73 5.54
CA LEU A 69 -2.93 -12.78 4.53
C LEU A 69 -2.85 -14.20 5.11
N ARG A 70 -2.05 -14.37 6.18
CA ARG A 70 -1.87 -15.65 6.89
C ARG A 70 -2.91 -15.88 7.98
N ASP A 71 -3.70 -14.88 8.31
CA ASP A 71 -4.78 -14.97 9.31
C ASP A 71 -5.90 -15.89 8.79
N GLU A 72 -6.39 -16.77 9.67
CA GLU A 72 -7.52 -17.67 9.37
C GLU A 72 -8.82 -16.87 9.17
N ASN A 73 -8.96 -15.74 9.87
CA ASN A 73 -10.11 -14.86 9.74
C ASN A 73 -10.01 -13.98 8.47
N ARG A 74 -10.54 -14.51 7.37
CA ARG A 74 -10.55 -13.84 6.05
C ARG A 74 -11.27 -12.48 6.05
N GLU A 75 -12.15 -12.20 7.01
CA GLU A 75 -12.80 -10.89 7.13
C GLU A 75 -11.78 -9.76 7.38
N ARG A 76 -10.65 -10.08 8.05
CA ARG A 76 -9.57 -9.12 8.29
C ARG A 76 -8.89 -8.65 7.02
N LEU A 77 -9.04 -9.38 5.91
CA LEU A 77 -8.46 -9.01 4.62
C LEU A 77 -9.30 -7.97 3.86
N LYS A 78 -10.59 -7.81 4.17
CA LYS A 78 -11.49 -6.90 3.44
C LYS A 78 -10.98 -5.46 3.34
N PRO A 79 -10.43 -4.84 4.40
CA PRO A 79 -9.87 -3.48 4.32
C PRO A 79 -8.72 -3.33 3.33
N TRP A 80 -8.04 -4.44 2.98
CA TRP A 80 -6.86 -4.45 2.12
C TRP A 80 -7.19 -4.58 0.64
N PHE A 81 -8.44 -4.86 0.27
CA PHE A 81 -8.78 -5.24 -1.10
C PHE A 81 -8.46 -4.15 -2.14
N LEU A 82 -8.65 -2.88 -1.81
CA LEU A 82 -8.30 -1.77 -2.72
C LEU A 82 -6.78 -1.67 -2.90
N TYR A 83 -6.01 -1.76 -1.81
CA TYR A 83 -4.56 -1.77 -1.86
C TYR A 83 -4.01 -2.99 -2.62
N LEU A 84 -4.56 -4.18 -2.37
CA LEU A 84 -4.20 -5.41 -3.09
C LEU A 84 -4.49 -5.28 -4.59
N LYS A 85 -5.65 -4.73 -4.97
CA LYS A 85 -5.96 -4.48 -6.37
C LYS A 85 -4.95 -3.53 -7.01
N ARG A 86 -4.53 -2.49 -6.28
CA ARG A 86 -3.55 -1.50 -6.75
C ARG A 86 -2.18 -2.12 -6.99
N ILE A 87 -1.60 -2.76 -5.97
CA ILE A 87 -0.25 -3.31 -6.06
C ILE A 87 -0.16 -4.47 -7.05
N LEU A 88 -1.20 -5.32 -7.14
CA LEU A 88 -1.21 -6.40 -8.12
C LEU A 88 -1.37 -5.88 -9.55
N THR A 89 -2.05 -4.76 -9.77
CA THR A 89 -2.08 -4.10 -11.08
C THR A 89 -0.72 -3.51 -11.44
N ALA A 90 0.01 -2.92 -10.48
CA ALA A 90 1.34 -2.39 -10.70
C ALA A 90 2.41 -3.47 -11.02
N LEU A 91 2.15 -4.73 -10.63
CA LEU A 91 3.07 -5.87 -10.78
C LEU A 91 2.69 -6.84 -11.91
N ALA A 92 1.60 -6.58 -12.63
CA ALA A 92 1.09 -7.45 -13.70
C ALA A 92 1.75 -7.13 -15.05
#